data_AF-A0A5C6UJL8-F1
#
_entry.id   AF-A0A5C6UJL8-F1
#
_cell.length_a   1.000
_cell.length_b   1.000
_cell.length_c   1.000
_cell.angle_alpha   90.00
_cell.angle_beta   90.00
_cell.angle_gamma   90.00
#
_symmetry.space_group_name_H-M   'P 1'
#
loop_
_entity.id
_entity.type
_entity.pdbx_description
1 polymer ?
#
loop_
_entity_poly.entity_id
_entity_poly.type
_entity_poly.pdbx_seq_one_letter_code
_entity_poly.pdbx_strand_id
1 'polypeptide(L)'
;MSQMQSKGSYMKEAVSLLGATVPLLGLNAAVYAGFFLVAVIWFAIWGAIAFFVSKLVPIAGVICVIFAMGAGGFAWRMARRYLLYMVKGAHIAAMTEVLLGRDVPKGPGQIQYARDIVTTYFKDVSVLFGLDALINGTVKAFTNTFVRIINFIPLPGDFRKLIRIVQGIINRSLSYVDEAILSYAIAQREENVWNSARHGIVLYGQSYKPILFTTLKAWLLGKVFGVIFFIMIIVPGLFISSLLGPEWESIAFMIALVLAVVGGRLLELAFYEPFALAYTIVTYHREIAGKQPDPEWDRKLQSASEAFRNLIGKAKEAGLKAGDQVSLPAPAPATAPAGMQQPADPQKTNPPGGANW
;
A
#
# COMPACT_ATOMS: atom_id res chain seq x y z
N MET A 1 -12.09 -27.22 -4.39
CA MET A 1 -12.11 -26.63 -5.75
C MET A 1 -12.66 -25.20 -5.82
N SER A 2 -13.46 -24.71 -4.84
CA SER A 2 -14.04 -23.34 -4.85
C SER A 2 -13.02 -22.18 -4.71
N GLN A 3 -11.99 -22.34 -3.87
CA GLN A 3 -10.97 -21.31 -3.62
C GLN A 3 -9.97 -21.10 -4.78
N MET A 4 -9.84 -22.07 -5.71
CA MET A 4 -8.98 -21.90 -6.90
C MET A 4 -9.73 -21.27 -8.08
N GLN A 5 -11.03 -21.54 -8.21
CA GLN A 5 -11.88 -20.89 -9.22
C GLN A 5 -12.05 -19.39 -8.95
N SER A 6 -12.21 -18.97 -7.68
CA SER A 6 -12.28 -17.52 -7.35
C SER A 6 -10.97 -16.78 -7.65
N LYS A 7 -9.81 -17.41 -7.38
CA LYS A 7 -8.49 -16.81 -7.63
C LYS A 7 -8.21 -16.59 -9.12
N GLY A 8 -8.60 -17.55 -9.97
CA GLY A 8 -8.53 -17.39 -11.42
C GLY A 8 -9.47 -16.30 -11.93
N SER A 9 -10.58 -16.04 -11.22
CA SER A 9 -11.52 -14.95 -11.54
C SER A 9 -10.92 -13.58 -11.25
N TYR A 10 -10.30 -13.36 -10.08
CA TYR A 10 -9.77 -12.04 -9.69
C TYR A 10 -8.67 -11.53 -10.62
N MET A 11 -7.77 -12.42 -11.06
CA MET A 11 -6.69 -12.04 -11.98
C MET A 11 -7.22 -11.68 -13.37
N LYS A 12 -8.20 -12.43 -13.89
CA LYS A 12 -8.86 -12.12 -15.17
C LYS A 12 -9.58 -10.79 -15.11
N GLU A 13 -10.30 -10.55 -14.02
CA GLU A 13 -10.98 -9.28 -13.79
C GLU A 13 -9.99 -8.12 -13.66
N ALA A 14 -8.86 -8.31 -12.98
CA ALA A 14 -7.80 -7.32 -12.90
C ALA A 14 -7.22 -6.97 -14.29
N VAL A 15 -6.97 -7.97 -15.15
CA VAL A 15 -6.52 -7.74 -16.53
C VAL A 15 -7.58 -6.99 -17.34
N SER A 16 -8.86 -7.36 -17.19
CA SER A 16 -9.98 -6.64 -17.82
C SER A 16 -10.01 -5.17 -17.36
N LEU A 17 -9.78 -4.94 -16.06
CA LEU A 17 -9.76 -3.62 -15.46
C LEU A 17 -8.60 -2.74 -15.99
N LEU A 18 -7.43 -3.32 -16.24
CA LEU A 18 -6.34 -2.63 -16.95
C LEU A 18 -6.74 -2.29 -18.38
N GLY A 19 -7.34 -3.24 -19.11
CA GLY A 19 -7.84 -3.01 -20.47
C GLY A 19 -8.86 -1.87 -20.54
N ALA A 20 -9.68 -1.72 -19.49
CA ALA A 20 -10.65 -0.64 -19.39
C ALA A 20 -10.05 0.72 -18.97
N THR A 21 -8.81 0.75 -18.45
CA THR A 21 -8.13 1.97 -17.97
C THR A 21 -6.85 2.31 -18.75
N VAL A 22 -6.72 1.79 -19.99
CA VAL A 22 -5.56 2.00 -20.87
C VAL A 22 -5.09 3.46 -20.99
N PRO A 23 -5.96 4.47 -21.12
CA PRO A 23 -5.54 5.87 -21.10
C PRO A 23 -4.69 6.25 -19.89
N LEU A 24 -5.04 5.78 -18.69
CA LEU A 24 -4.27 6.03 -17.47
C LEU A 24 -3.00 5.18 -17.41
N LEU A 25 -3.01 3.95 -17.93
CA LEU A 25 -1.77 3.17 -18.10
C LEU A 25 -0.79 3.89 -19.04
N GLY A 26 -1.28 4.44 -20.14
CA GLY A 26 -0.48 5.23 -21.08
C GLY A 26 0.09 6.48 -20.43
N LEU A 27 -0.72 7.20 -19.64
CA LEU A 27 -0.25 8.34 -18.85
C LEU A 27 0.85 7.94 -17.86
N ASN A 28 0.65 6.86 -17.10
CA ASN A 28 1.66 6.32 -16.19
C ASN A 28 2.97 6.01 -16.92
N ALA A 29 2.88 5.28 -18.03
CA ALA A 29 4.05 4.94 -18.85
C ALA A 29 4.77 6.19 -19.37
N ALA A 30 4.03 7.18 -19.86
CA ALA A 30 4.60 8.45 -20.33
C ALA A 30 5.30 9.24 -19.20
N VAL A 31 4.70 9.30 -18.00
CA VAL A 31 5.28 9.97 -16.84
C VAL A 31 6.56 9.27 -16.39
N TYR A 32 6.56 7.94 -16.25
CA TYR A 32 7.75 7.19 -15.88
C TYR A 32 8.84 7.20 -16.97
N ALA A 33 8.46 7.20 -18.24
CA ALA A 33 9.40 7.40 -19.35
C ALA A 33 10.04 8.80 -19.30
N GLY A 34 9.26 9.85 -19.01
CA GLY A 34 9.79 11.19 -18.77
C GLY A 34 10.80 11.22 -17.63
N PHE A 35 10.50 10.59 -16.49
CA PHE A 35 11.46 10.47 -15.39
C PHE A 35 12.70 9.67 -15.77
N PHE A 36 12.55 8.62 -16.58
CA PHE A 36 13.69 7.85 -17.08
C PHE A 36 14.61 8.75 -17.90
N LEU A 37 14.07 9.48 -18.88
CA LEU A 37 14.86 10.39 -19.72
C LEU A 37 15.58 11.46 -18.90
N VAL A 38 14.87 12.08 -17.94
CA VAL A 38 15.47 13.06 -17.03
C VAL A 38 16.59 12.42 -16.20
N ALA A 39 16.39 11.20 -15.69
CA ALA A 39 17.41 10.48 -14.93
C ALA A 39 18.64 10.14 -15.80
N VAL A 40 18.43 9.68 -17.04
CA VAL A 40 19.53 9.41 -17.98
C VAL A 40 20.35 10.67 -18.22
N ILE A 41 19.69 11.80 -18.54
CA ILE A 41 20.37 13.08 -18.78
C ILE A 41 21.11 13.53 -17.51
N TRP A 42 20.45 13.46 -16.35
CA TRP A 42 21.04 13.81 -15.06
C TRP A 42 22.32 13.02 -14.78
N PHE A 43 22.26 11.69 -14.86
CA PHE A 43 23.42 10.85 -14.60
C PHE A 43 24.50 10.96 -15.68
N ALA A 44 24.14 11.20 -16.95
CA ALA A 44 25.11 11.46 -18.01
C ALA A 44 25.90 12.75 -17.75
N ILE A 45 25.22 13.85 -17.41
CA ILE A 45 25.86 15.14 -17.10
C ILE A 45 26.76 15.00 -15.86
N TRP A 46 26.24 14.44 -14.77
CA TRP A 46 27.02 14.27 -13.54
C TRP A 46 28.16 13.28 -13.69
N GLY A 47 27.99 12.23 -14.49
CA GLY A 47 29.05 11.29 -14.86
C GLY A 47 30.17 11.97 -15.65
N ALA A 48 29.82 12.80 -16.64
CA ALA A 48 30.80 13.57 -17.41
C ALA A 48 31.57 14.55 -16.50
N ILE A 49 30.86 15.30 -15.64
CA ILE A 49 31.49 16.22 -14.68
C ILE A 49 32.44 15.46 -13.75
N ALA A 50 32.00 14.34 -13.17
CA ALA A 50 32.83 13.53 -12.29
C ALA A 50 34.09 12.99 -12.99
N PHE A 51 33.96 12.60 -14.27
CA PHE A 51 35.09 12.14 -15.07
C PHE A 51 36.14 13.24 -15.28
N PHE A 52 35.74 14.44 -15.69
CA PHE A 52 36.70 15.53 -15.93
C PHE A 52 37.31 16.07 -14.64
N VAL A 53 36.51 16.21 -13.58
CA VAL A 53 36.96 16.75 -12.29
C VAL A 53 37.90 15.77 -11.58
N SER A 54 37.68 14.45 -11.70
CA SER A 54 38.57 13.45 -11.08
C SER A 54 39.99 13.47 -11.63
N LYS A 55 40.20 13.93 -12.88
CA LYS A 55 41.53 14.12 -13.46
C LYS A 55 42.31 15.27 -12.81
N LEU A 56 41.61 16.25 -12.24
CA LEU A 56 42.22 17.39 -11.55
C LEU A 56 42.40 17.09 -10.06
N VAL A 57 41.36 16.58 -9.42
CA VAL A 57 41.32 16.26 -8.00
C VAL A 57 40.58 14.93 -7.83
N PRO A 58 41.27 13.81 -7.55
CA PRO A 58 40.65 12.48 -7.54
C PRO A 58 39.42 12.36 -6.64
N ILE A 59 39.47 12.96 -5.44
CA ILE A 59 38.34 12.91 -4.49
C ILE A 59 37.13 13.74 -4.94
N ALA A 60 37.34 14.76 -5.76
CA ALA A 60 36.25 15.64 -6.20
C ALA A 60 35.28 14.93 -7.16
N GLY A 61 35.76 13.97 -7.96
CA GLY A 61 34.87 13.11 -8.76
C GLY A 61 33.90 12.30 -7.91
N VAL A 62 34.37 11.75 -6.78
CA VAL A 62 33.51 11.01 -5.83
C VAL A 62 32.48 11.94 -5.19
N ILE A 63 32.87 13.15 -4.81
CA ILE A 63 31.96 14.17 -4.27
C ILE A 63 30.84 14.51 -5.27
N CYS A 64 31.17 14.67 -6.56
CA CYS A 64 30.17 14.91 -7.60
C CYS A 64 29.15 13.76 -7.72
N VAL A 65 29.61 12.50 -7.65
CA VAL A 65 28.70 11.34 -7.68
C VAL A 65 27.78 11.30 -6.46
N ILE A 66 28.33 11.52 -5.26
CA ILE A 66 27.53 11.58 -4.02
C ILE A 66 26.49 12.69 -4.11
N PHE A 67 26.88 13.87 -4.59
CA PHE A 67 25.96 14.99 -4.79
C PHE A 67 24.87 14.64 -5.81
N ALA A 68 25.23 14.06 -6.95
CA ALA A 68 24.28 13.63 -7.97
C ALA A 68 23.24 12.64 -7.43
N MET A 69 23.67 11.70 -6.59
CA MET A 69 22.78 10.75 -5.91
C MET A 69 21.88 11.45 -4.88
N GLY A 70 22.44 12.34 -4.05
CA GLY A 70 21.70 13.08 -3.03
C GLY A 70 20.64 14.00 -3.63
N ALA A 71 21.03 14.83 -4.60
CA ALA A 71 20.14 15.74 -5.30
C ALA A 71 19.12 15.00 -6.18
N GLY A 72 19.53 13.94 -6.89
CA GLY A 72 18.60 13.08 -7.64
C GLY A 72 17.57 12.40 -6.73
N GLY A 73 18.00 11.87 -5.57
CA GLY A 73 17.11 11.31 -4.56
C GLY A 73 16.15 12.34 -3.95
N PHE A 74 16.61 13.59 -3.78
CA PHE A 74 15.75 14.69 -3.35
C PHE A 74 14.71 15.06 -4.41
N ALA A 75 15.12 15.23 -5.66
CA ALA A 75 14.22 15.50 -6.79
C ALA A 75 13.16 14.40 -6.93
N TRP A 76 13.55 13.13 -6.81
CA TRP A 76 12.63 11.99 -6.82
C TRP A 76 11.59 12.05 -5.69
N ARG A 77 12.01 12.46 -4.48
CA ARG A 77 11.10 12.61 -3.34
C ARG A 77 10.05 13.70 -3.60
N MET A 78 10.45 14.81 -4.23
CA MET A 78 9.54 15.89 -4.61
C MET A 78 8.59 15.47 -5.73
N ALA A 79 9.12 14.86 -6.79
CA ALA A 79 8.36 14.29 -7.89
C ALA A 79 7.27 13.31 -7.41
N ARG A 80 7.65 12.45 -6.46
CA ARG A 80 6.70 11.52 -5.84
C ARG A 80 5.55 12.25 -5.19
N ARG A 81 5.84 13.24 -4.33
CA ARG A 81 4.85 13.93 -3.49
C ARG A 81 3.77 14.65 -4.29
N TYR A 82 4.10 15.24 -5.44
CA TYR A 82 3.19 16.10 -6.18
C TYR A 82 2.64 15.48 -7.47
N LEU A 83 3.52 14.88 -8.29
CA LEU A 83 3.13 14.37 -9.60
C LEU A 83 2.68 12.91 -9.52
N LEU A 84 3.56 12.02 -9.05
CA LEU A 84 3.29 10.58 -9.10
C LEU A 84 2.09 10.19 -8.24
N TYR A 85 1.90 10.84 -7.08
CA TYR A 85 0.74 10.56 -6.23
C TYR A 85 -0.58 10.97 -6.87
N MET A 86 -0.63 12.09 -7.61
CA MET A 86 -1.84 12.50 -8.33
C MET A 86 -2.17 11.51 -9.45
N VAL A 87 -1.17 11.13 -10.27
CA VAL A 87 -1.38 10.18 -11.37
C VAL A 87 -1.81 8.80 -10.85
N LYS A 88 -1.16 8.33 -9.79
CA LYS A 88 -1.50 7.07 -9.12
C LYS A 88 -2.91 7.12 -8.54
N GLY A 89 -3.26 8.19 -7.84
CA GLY A 89 -4.61 8.40 -7.29
C GLY A 89 -5.67 8.41 -8.38
N ALA A 90 -5.42 9.09 -9.50
CA ALA A 90 -6.32 9.11 -10.65
C ALA A 90 -6.47 7.71 -11.24
N HIS A 91 -5.40 6.94 -11.38
CA HIS A 91 -5.51 5.58 -11.88
C HIS A 91 -6.31 4.68 -10.93
N ILE A 92 -6.09 4.78 -9.62
CA ILE A 92 -6.90 4.10 -8.60
C ILE A 92 -8.37 4.50 -8.75
N ALA A 93 -8.68 5.79 -8.90
CA ALA A 93 -10.06 6.27 -9.08
C ALA A 93 -10.72 5.68 -10.33
N ALA A 94 -10.02 5.70 -11.48
CA ALA A 94 -10.53 5.12 -12.72
C ALA A 94 -10.81 3.61 -12.55
N MET A 95 -9.88 2.87 -11.92
CA MET A 95 -10.05 1.45 -11.65
C MET A 95 -11.22 1.18 -10.70
N THR A 96 -11.38 1.97 -9.64
CA THR A 96 -12.53 1.87 -8.75
C THR A 96 -13.85 2.06 -9.51
N GLU A 97 -13.95 3.11 -10.32
CA GLU A 97 -15.18 3.47 -11.01
C GLU A 97 -15.60 2.40 -12.02
N VAL A 98 -14.65 1.89 -12.81
CA VAL A 98 -14.92 0.79 -13.75
C VAL A 98 -15.31 -0.49 -12.99
N LEU A 99 -14.62 -0.81 -11.89
CA LEU A 99 -14.92 -2.01 -11.08
C LEU A 99 -16.34 -1.97 -10.50
N LEU A 100 -16.82 -0.78 -10.14
CA LEU A 100 -18.17 -0.56 -9.62
C LEU A 100 -19.23 -0.50 -10.73
N GLY A 101 -18.85 -0.65 -12.00
CA GLY A 101 -19.78 -0.58 -13.14
C GLY A 101 -20.36 0.82 -13.37
N ARG A 102 -19.66 1.88 -12.92
CA ARG A 102 -20.06 3.27 -13.15
C ARG A 102 -19.76 3.68 -14.59
N ASP A 103 -20.44 4.71 -15.07
CA ASP A 103 -20.22 5.24 -16.42
C ASP A 103 -18.90 6.03 -16.46
N VAL A 104 -17.86 5.40 -17.01
CA VAL A 104 -16.52 5.98 -17.12
C VAL A 104 -16.26 6.33 -18.59
N PRO A 105 -15.92 7.60 -18.89
CA PRO A 105 -15.58 8.01 -20.25
C PRO A 105 -14.47 7.14 -20.84
N LYS A 106 -14.62 6.76 -22.10
CA LYS A 106 -13.59 6.03 -22.85
C LYS A 106 -12.59 7.01 -23.49
N GLY A 107 -11.37 6.54 -23.72
CA GLY A 107 -10.34 7.33 -24.40
C GLY A 107 -9.75 8.44 -23.50
N PRO A 108 -9.16 9.50 -24.09
CA PRO A 108 -8.40 10.51 -23.34
C PRO A 108 -9.19 11.22 -22.24
N GLY A 109 -10.51 11.39 -22.40
CA GLY A 109 -11.38 12.00 -21.39
C GLY A 109 -11.42 11.25 -20.05
N GLN A 110 -11.04 9.96 -20.03
CA GLN A 110 -10.93 9.16 -18.82
C GLN A 110 -9.92 9.75 -17.82
N ILE A 111 -8.83 10.34 -18.32
CA ILE A 111 -7.78 10.93 -17.48
C ILE A 111 -8.34 12.10 -16.69
N GLN A 112 -9.07 13.00 -17.36
CA GLN A 112 -9.67 14.17 -16.72
C GLN A 112 -10.75 13.74 -15.73
N TYR A 113 -11.65 12.83 -16.13
CA TYR A 113 -12.67 12.26 -15.24
C TYR A 113 -12.07 11.69 -13.94
N ALA A 114 -11.01 10.90 -14.06
CA ALA A 114 -10.36 10.27 -12.93
C ALA A 114 -9.62 11.28 -12.03
N ARG A 115 -8.99 12.29 -12.65
CA ARG A 115 -8.37 13.41 -11.94
C ARG A 115 -9.41 14.22 -11.16
N ASP A 116 -10.56 14.50 -11.78
CA ASP A 116 -11.64 15.28 -11.18
C ASP A 116 -12.20 14.61 -9.93
N ILE A 117 -12.33 13.28 -9.94
CA ILE A 117 -12.71 12.52 -8.74
C ILE A 117 -11.70 12.77 -7.61
N VAL A 118 -10.41 12.63 -7.88
CA VAL A 118 -9.37 12.83 -6.85
C VAL A 118 -9.39 14.27 -6.33
N THR A 119 -9.47 15.26 -7.21
CA THR A 119 -9.48 16.67 -6.78
C THR A 119 -10.78 17.04 -6.06
N THR A 120 -11.92 16.44 -6.40
CA THR A 120 -13.20 16.72 -5.75
C THR A 120 -13.22 16.22 -4.30
N TYR A 121 -12.82 14.97 -4.07
CA TYR A 121 -12.95 14.37 -2.73
C TYR A 121 -11.74 14.61 -1.83
N PHE A 122 -10.53 14.77 -2.40
CA PHE A 122 -9.32 14.98 -1.61
C PHE A 122 -8.94 16.46 -1.50
N LYS A 123 -9.47 17.33 -2.36
CA LYS A 123 -9.18 18.78 -2.49
C LYS A 123 -7.72 19.10 -2.86
N ASP A 124 -6.78 18.52 -2.13
CA ASP A 124 -5.34 18.67 -2.31
C ASP A 124 -4.62 17.32 -2.35
N VAL A 125 -3.53 17.26 -3.13
CA VAL A 125 -2.63 16.09 -3.16
C VAL A 125 -2.05 15.80 -1.76
N SER A 126 -1.90 16.83 -0.93
CA SER A 126 -1.44 16.70 0.46
C SER A 126 -2.40 15.87 1.32
N VAL A 127 -3.71 15.97 1.10
CA VAL A 127 -4.72 15.18 1.82
C VAL A 127 -4.65 13.73 1.36
N LEU A 128 -4.58 13.49 0.06
CA LEU A 128 -4.40 12.15 -0.51
C LEU A 128 -3.15 11.46 0.06
N PHE A 129 -2.02 12.17 0.07
CA PHE A 129 -0.76 11.69 0.62
C PHE A 129 -0.84 11.43 2.14
N GLY A 130 -1.47 12.35 2.88
CA GLY A 130 -1.66 12.20 4.32
C GLY A 130 -2.54 11.00 4.67
N LEU A 131 -3.59 10.76 3.88
CA LEU A 131 -4.46 9.60 4.03
C LEU A 131 -3.71 8.30 3.75
N ASP A 132 -3.01 8.23 2.62
CA ASP A 132 -2.18 7.07 2.23
C ASP A 132 -1.15 6.73 3.32
N ALA A 133 -0.47 7.74 3.87
CA ALA A 133 0.50 7.54 4.94
C ALA A 133 -0.12 6.96 6.22
N LEU A 134 -1.31 7.43 6.62
CA LEU A 134 -2.03 6.91 7.80
C LEU A 134 -2.57 5.49 7.56
N ILE A 135 -3.08 5.21 6.36
CA ILE A 135 -3.53 3.85 5.99
C ILE A 135 -2.33 2.90 6.05
N ASN A 136 -1.23 3.23 5.37
CA ASN A 136 -0.02 2.41 5.34
C ASN A 136 0.55 2.16 6.74
N GLY A 137 0.63 3.21 7.57
CA GLY A 137 1.03 3.10 8.97
C GLY A 137 0.11 2.16 9.76
N THR A 138 -1.19 2.20 9.50
CA THR A 138 -2.17 1.33 10.15
C THR A 138 -2.02 -0.12 9.74
N VAL A 139 -1.97 -0.40 8.44
CA VAL A 139 -1.86 -1.77 7.90
C VAL A 139 -0.55 -2.42 8.35
N LYS A 140 0.56 -1.68 8.37
CA LYS A 140 1.84 -2.18 8.91
C LYS A 140 1.78 -2.46 10.40
N ALA A 141 1.22 -1.54 11.20
CA ALA A 141 1.07 -1.75 12.64
C ALA A 141 0.19 -2.97 12.95
N PHE A 142 -0.92 -3.12 12.22
CA PHE A 142 -1.80 -4.28 12.27
C PHE A 142 -1.04 -5.58 12.03
N THR A 143 -0.37 -5.70 10.88
CA THR A 143 0.39 -6.91 10.52
C THR A 143 1.49 -7.21 11.54
N ASN A 144 2.25 -6.20 11.96
CA ASN A 144 3.33 -6.39 12.93
C ASN A 144 2.82 -6.89 14.29
N THR A 145 1.62 -6.46 14.70
CA THR A 145 0.97 -6.90 15.95
C THR A 145 0.57 -8.37 15.86
N PHE A 146 -0.04 -8.80 14.76
CA PHE A 146 -0.45 -10.20 14.59
C PHE A 146 0.72 -11.17 14.39
N VAL A 147 1.81 -10.74 13.74
CA VAL A 147 3.02 -11.57 13.63
C VAL A 147 3.77 -11.67 14.96
N ARG A 148 3.66 -10.67 15.85
CA ARG A 148 4.22 -10.75 17.22
C ARG A 148 3.63 -11.89 18.05
N ILE A 149 2.39 -12.30 17.78
CA ILE A 149 1.74 -13.43 18.48
C ILE A 149 2.48 -14.75 18.19
N ILE A 150 3.19 -14.87 17.06
CA ILE A 150 3.99 -16.05 16.69
C ILE A 150 5.32 -16.11 17.49
N ASN A 151 5.76 -15.01 18.11
CA ASN A 151 6.99 -14.99 18.92
C ASN A 151 6.83 -15.62 20.31
N PHE A 152 5.62 -16.03 20.70
CA PHE A 152 5.38 -16.75 21.97
C PHE A 152 5.64 -18.25 21.85
N ILE A 153 5.93 -18.75 20.64
CA ILE A 153 6.41 -20.12 20.42
C ILE A 153 7.93 -20.12 20.61
N PRO A 154 8.50 -20.90 21.54
CA PRO A 154 9.95 -21.03 21.71
C PRO A 154 10.56 -21.72 20.49
N LEU A 155 10.93 -20.92 19.49
CA LEU A 155 11.56 -21.39 18.26
C LEU A 155 13.10 -21.27 18.36
N PRO A 156 13.86 -22.26 17.85
CA PRO A 156 15.33 -22.22 17.79
C PRO A 156 15.86 -20.96 17.09
N GLY A 157 17.06 -20.48 17.47
CA GLY A 157 17.62 -19.18 17.10
C GLY A 157 17.64 -18.84 15.60
N ASP A 158 17.75 -19.84 14.73
CA ASP A 158 17.78 -19.67 13.27
C ASP A 158 16.41 -19.28 12.68
N PHE A 159 15.31 -19.68 13.31
CA PHE A 159 13.96 -19.30 12.87
C PHE A 159 13.70 -17.79 13.04
N ARG A 160 14.40 -17.11 13.96
CA ARG A 160 14.24 -15.65 14.17
C ARG A 160 14.74 -14.82 12.98
N LYS A 161 15.74 -15.30 12.23
CA LYS A 161 16.19 -14.65 10.98
C LYS A 161 15.15 -14.82 9.88
N LEU A 162 14.61 -16.03 9.73
CA LEU A 162 13.57 -16.33 8.76
C LEU A 162 12.30 -15.49 9.01
N ILE A 163 11.86 -15.37 10.27
CA ILE A 163 10.70 -14.56 10.64
C ILE A 163 10.90 -13.09 10.25
N ARG A 164 12.09 -12.50 10.48
CA ARG A 164 12.38 -11.11 10.09
C ARG A 164 12.35 -10.92 8.57
N ILE A 165 12.84 -11.90 7.81
CA ILE A 165 12.77 -11.88 6.34
C ILE A 165 11.32 -11.91 5.88
N VAL A 166 10.52 -12.85 6.42
CA VAL A 166 9.09 -12.97 6.10
C VAL A 166 8.35 -11.68 6.47
N GLN A 167 8.59 -11.11 7.65
CA GLN A 167 8.03 -9.81 8.06
C GLN A 167 8.42 -8.69 7.09
N GLY A 168 9.68 -8.63 6.67
CA GLY A 168 10.16 -7.65 5.69
C GLY A 168 9.45 -7.79 4.35
N ILE A 169 9.21 -9.02 3.90
CA ILE A 169 8.46 -9.32 2.68
C ILE A 169 7.00 -8.85 2.82
N ILE A 170 6.33 -9.24 3.91
CA ILE A 170 4.93 -8.86 4.14
C ILE A 170 4.82 -7.33 4.20
N ASN A 171 5.67 -6.65 4.98
CA ASN A 171 5.62 -5.19 5.11
C ASN A 171 5.85 -4.45 3.79
N ARG A 172 6.56 -5.05 2.84
CA ARG A 172 6.73 -4.51 1.48
C ARG A 172 5.53 -4.78 0.58
N SER A 173 4.78 -5.87 0.80
CA SER A 173 3.57 -6.17 0.03
C SER A 173 2.36 -5.34 0.47
N LEU A 174 2.37 -4.80 1.69
CA LEU A 174 1.27 -3.98 2.23
C LEU A 174 1.03 -2.67 1.45
N SER A 175 1.99 -2.22 0.63
CA SER A 175 1.85 -1.06 -0.26
C SER A 175 0.82 -1.25 -1.38
N TYR A 176 0.25 -2.44 -1.57
CA TYR A 176 -0.92 -2.62 -2.42
C TYR A 176 -2.22 -2.64 -1.62
N VAL A 177 -2.14 -2.92 -0.31
CA VAL A 177 -3.31 -2.94 0.58
C VAL A 177 -3.79 -1.53 0.87
N ASP A 178 -2.86 -0.60 1.13
CA ASP A 178 -3.18 0.82 1.33
C ASP A 178 -3.84 1.43 0.10
N GLU A 179 -3.33 1.13 -1.11
CA GLU A 179 -3.94 1.53 -2.39
C GLU A 179 -5.36 0.98 -2.56
N ALA A 180 -5.61 -0.26 -2.14
CA ALA A 180 -6.94 -0.88 -2.21
C ALA A 180 -7.91 -0.29 -1.18
N ILE A 181 -7.44 0.07 0.01
CA ILE A 181 -8.23 0.81 1.01
C ILE A 181 -8.52 2.23 0.52
N LEU A 182 -7.56 2.88 -0.15
CA LEU A 182 -7.76 4.17 -0.79
C LEU A 182 -8.81 4.08 -1.91
N SER A 183 -8.79 3.00 -2.71
CA SER A 183 -9.84 2.70 -3.69
C SER A 183 -11.23 2.63 -3.04
N TYR A 184 -11.34 2.01 -1.86
CA TYR A 184 -12.59 2.01 -1.09
C TYR A 184 -13.00 3.41 -0.63
N ALA A 185 -12.08 4.22 -0.11
CA ALA A 185 -12.39 5.58 0.28
C ALA A 185 -12.92 6.42 -0.91
N ILE A 186 -12.31 6.25 -2.09
CA ILE A 186 -12.79 6.86 -3.34
C ILE A 186 -14.18 6.35 -3.72
N ALA A 187 -14.46 5.05 -3.53
CA ALA A 187 -15.73 4.43 -3.90
C ALA A 187 -16.92 5.07 -3.18
N GLN A 188 -16.75 5.49 -1.92
CA GLN A 188 -17.83 6.03 -1.09
C GLN A 188 -18.28 7.44 -1.52
N ARG A 189 -17.42 8.22 -2.19
CA ARG A 189 -17.74 9.60 -2.59
C ARG A 189 -18.21 10.48 -1.42
N GLU A 190 -17.67 10.25 -0.24
CA GLU A 190 -17.96 11.04 0.95
C GLU A 190 -17.01 12.23 1.05
N GLU A 191 -17.50 13.37 1.55
CA GLU A 191 -16.66 14.54 1.84
C GLU A 191 -15.63 14.24 2.93
N ASN A 192 -15.99 13.39 3.90
CA ASN A 192 -15.09 12.96 4.97
C ASN A 192 -14.33 11.68 4.58
N VAL A 193 -13.36 11.84 3.67
CA VAL A 193 -12.50 10.75 3.19
C VAL A 193 -11.73 10.01 4.30
N TRP A 194 -11.47 10.69 5.43
CA TRP A 194 -10.83 10.07 6.60
C TRP A 194 -11.73 9.02 7.23
N ASN A 195 -13.04 9.25 7.28
CA ASN A 195 -13.99 8.29 7.80
C ASN A 195 -14.19 7.10 6.83
N SER A 196 -14.28 7.37 5.53
CA SER A 196 -14.35 6.30 4.53
C SER A 196 -13.11 5.40 4.57
N ALA A 197 -11.92 5.98 4.77
CA ALA A 197 -10.70 5.21 4.96
C ALA A 197 -10.70 4.40 6.27
N ARG A 198 -11.21 4.96 7.38
CA ARG A 198 -11.37 4.21 8.65
C ARG A 198 -12.21 2.96 8.42
N HIS A 199 -13.36 3.09 7.76
CA HIS A 199 -14.21 1.95 7.40
C HIS A 199 -13.47 0.95 6.51
N GLY A 200 -12.74 1.43 5.50
CA GLY A 200 -11.94 0.58 4.62
C GLY A 200 -10.86 -0.23 5.36
N ILE A 201 -10.18 0.39 6.34
CA ILE A 201 -9.20 -0.31 7.18
C ILE A 201 -9.87 -1.36 8.07
N VAL A 202 -11.04 -1.06 8.65
CA VAL A 202 -11.80 -2.03 9.47
C VAL A 202 -12.20 -3.24 8.62
N LEU A 203 -12.72 -3.01 7.42
CA LEU A 203 -13.08 -4.05 6.46
C LEU A 203 -11.87 -4.88 6.00
N TYR A 204 -10.70 -4.25 5.84
CA TYR A 204 -9.44 -4.96 5.65
C TYR A 204 -9.13 -5.86 6.84
N GLY A 205 -9.22 -5.36 8.07
CA GLY A 205 -8.99 -6.14 9.29
C GLY A 205 -9.88 -7.38 9.34
N GLN A 206 -11.17 -7.24 9.00
CA GLN A 206 -12.14 -8.34 8.91
C GLN A 206 -11.81 -9.36 7.81
N SER A 207 -11.09 -8.95 6.77
CA SER A 207 -10.86 -9.74 5.54
C SER A 207 -9.37 -9.90 5.20
N TYR A 208 -8.48 -9.77 6.19
CA TYR A 208 -7.06 -9.56 5.94
C TYR A 208 -6.38 -10.73 5.22
N LYS A 209 -6.76 -11.98 5.52
CA LYS A 209 -6.08 -13.18 5.00
C LYS A 209 -6.07 -13.22 3.47
N PRO A 210 -7.22 -13.26 2.77
CA PRO A 210 -7.23 -13.34 1.31
C PRO A 210 -6.53 -12.13 0.66
N ILE A 211 -6.74 -10.93 1.19
CA ILE A 211 -6.13 -9.70 0.67
C ILE A 211 -4.60 -9.74 0.82
N LEU A 212 -4.10 -10.10 2.00
CA LEU A 212 -2.66 -10.19 2.29
C LEU A 212 -1.98 -11.25 1.41
N PHE A 213 -2.61 -12.40 1.20
CA PHE A 213 -2.07 -13.43 0.31
C PHE A 213 -2.03 -12.96 -1.14
N THR A 214 -3.02 -12.18 -1.59
CA THR A 214 -2.99 -11.55 -2.92
C THR A 214 -1.82 -10.58 -3.03
N THR A 215 -1.62 -9.68 -2.07
CA THR A 215 -0.53 -8.70 -2.15
C THR A 215 0.84 -9.36 -2.08
N LEU A 216 0.99 -10.43 -1.29
CA LEU A 216 2.22 -11.21 -1.24
C LEU A 216 2.55 -11.82 -2.62
N LYS A 217 1.55 -12.38 -3.30
CA LYS A 217 1.73 -12.90 -4.67
C LYS A 217 2.07 -11.79 -5.66
N ALA A 218 1.36 -10.67 -5.60
CA ALA A 218 1.62 -9.51 -6.44
C ALA A 218 3.03 -8.94 -6.18
N TRP A 219 3.51 -8.95 -4.94
CA TRP A 219 4.87 -8.53 -4.63
C TRP A 219 5.92 -9.50 -5.18
N LEU A 220 5.72 -10.82 -4.99
CA LEU A 220 6.63 -11.85 -5.49
C LEU A 220 6.74 -11.84 -7.01
N LEU A 221 5.59 -11.77 -7.70
CA LEU A 221 5.55 -11.68 -9.14
C LEU A 221 6.22 -10.38 -9.64
N GLY A 222 6.08 -9.27 -8.90
CA GLY A 222 6.80 -8.03 -9.20
C GLY A 222 8.31 -8.16 -9.09
N LYS A 223 8.83 -8.96 -8.15
CA LYS A 223 10.27 -9.26 -8.11
C LYS A 223 10.73 -10.03 -9.34
N VAL A 224 9.94 -10.99 -9.83
CA VAL A 224 10.24 -11.71 -11.07
C VAL A 224 10.27 -10.76 -12.26
N PHE A 225 9.24 -9.93 -12.44
CA PHE A 225 9.22 -8.93 -13.52
C PHE A 225 10.34 -7.90 -13.39
N GLY A 226 10.67 -7.45 -12.17
CA GLY A 226 11.78 -6.54 -11.93
C GLY A 226 13.13 -7.12 -12.37
N VAL A 227 13.37 -8.40 -12.12
CA VAL A 227 14.57 -9.10 -12.63
C VAL A 227 14.55 -9.20 -14.15
N ILE A 228 13.40 -9.52 -14.75
CA ILE A 228 13.25 -9.57 -16.22
C ILE A 228 13.55 -8.21 -16.84
N PHE A 229 12.99 -7.13 -16.31
CA PHE A 229 13.24 -5.77 -16.81
C PHE A 229 14.67 -5.30 -16.59
N PHE A 230 15.29 -5.68 -15.47
CA PHE A 230 16.71 -5.44 -15.24
C PHE A 230 17.56 -6.16 -16.30
N ILE A 231 17.31 -7.45 -16.55
CA ILE A 231 18.03 -8.26 -17.54
C ILE A 231 17.87 -7.67 -18.95
N MET A 232 16.65 -7.25 -19.29
CA MET A 232 16.31 -6.64 -20.58
C MET A 232 17.17 -5.41 -20.90
N ILE A 233 17.63 -4.66 -19.89
CA ILE A 233 18.45 -3.46 -20.07
C ILE A 233 19.94 -3.77 -19.88
N ILE A 234 20.30 -4.56 -18.85
CA ILE A 234 21.71 -4.82 -18.54
C ILE A 234 22.38 -5.63 -19.65
N VAL A 235 21.71 -6.61 -20.26
CA VAL A 235 22.33 -7.48 -21.27
C VAL A 235 22.75 -6.68 -22.52
N PRO A 236 21.88 -5.87 -23.14
CA PRO A 236 22.30 -4.95 -24.20
C PRO A 236 23.35 -3.94 -23.74
N GLY A 237 23.23 -3.42 -22.50
CA GLY A 237 24.20 -2.48 -21.95
C GLY A 237 25.61 -3.05 -21.82
N LEU A 238 25.73 -4.30 -21.35
CA LEU A 238 27.00 -5.02 -21.26
C LEU A 238 27.57 -5.33 -22.64
N PHE A 239 26.71 -5.70 -23.59
CA PHE A 239 27.14 -5.91 -24.98
C PHE A 239 27.71 -4.63 -25.60
N ILE A 240 27.06 -3.48 -25.39
CA ILE A 240 27.59 -2.19 -25.87
C ILE A 240 28.91 -1.86 -25.15
N SER A 241 28.98 -2.10 -23.84
CA SER A 241 30.18 -1.84 -23.04
C SER A 241 31.42 -2.57 -23.56
N SER A 242 31.27 -3.82 -24.01
CA SER A 242 32.40 -4.60 -24.54
C SER A 242 32.92 -4.11 -25.90
N LEU A 243 32.16 -3.27 -26.61
CA LEU A 243 32.54 -2.71 -27.91
C LEU A 243 33.31 -1.38 -27.81
N LEU A 244 33.32 -0.72 -26.64
CA LEU A 244 33.89 0.62 -26.46
C LEU A 244 35.40 0.65 -26.18
N GLY A 245 36.05 -0.52 -26.13
CA GLY A 245 37.46 -0.68 -25.85
C GLY A 245 37.83 -0.58 -24.35
N PRO A 246 39.05 -1.00 -23.96
CA PRO A 246 39.42 -1.17 -22.54
C PRO A 246 39.35 0.12 -21.70
N GLU A 247 39.60 1.28 -22.31
CA GLU A 247 39.62 2.56 -21.59
C GLU A 247 38.23 3.02 -21.12
N TRP A 248 37.17 2.58 -21.81
CA TRP A 248 35.78 2.97 -21.52
C TRP A 248 34.98 1.87 -20.82
N GLU A 249 35.49 0.64 -20.79
CA GLU A 249 34.77 -0.54 -20.31
C GLU A 249 34.22 -0.35 -18.88
N SER A 250 35.04 0.15 -17.95
CA SER A 250 34.61 0.35 -16.56
C SER A 250 33.51 1.41 -16.43
N ILE A 251 33.59 2.50 -17.19
CA ILE A 251 32.61 3.58 -17.16
C ILE A 251 31.32 3.12 -17.83
N ALA A 252 31.42 2.47 -18.98
CA ALA A 252 30.28 1.95 -19.73
C ALA A 252 29.54 0.85 -18.96
N PHE A 253 30.24 -0.05 -18.27
CA PHE A 253 29.66 -1.02 -17.36
C PHE A 253 28.86 -0.35 -16.24
N MET A 254 29.44 0.66 -15.59
CA MET A 254 28.77 1.39 -14.51
C MET A 254 27.51 2.13 -15.01
N ILE A 255 27.58 2.75 -16.19
CA ILE A 255 26.43 3.39 -16.82
C ILE A 255 25.35 2.34 -17.13
N ALA A 256 25.72 1.22 -17.76
CA ALA A 256 24.80 0.12 -18.08
C ALA A 256 24.11 -0.42 -16.81
N LEU A 257 24.86 -0.58 -15.72
CA LEU A 257 24.32 -1.02 -14.43
C LEU A 257 23.32 -0.02 -13.84
N VAL A 258 23.67 1.27 -13.80
CA VAL A 258 22.76 2.32 -13.30
C VAL A 258 21.50 2.40 -14.16
N LEU A 259 21.64 2.39 -15.49
CA LEU A 259 20.51 2.38 -16.41
C LEU A 259 19.64 1.14 -16.25
N ALA A 260 20.22 -0.04 -16.01
CA ALA A 260 19.46 -1.26 -15.78
C ALA A 260 18.70 -1.24 -14.45
N VAL A 261 19.32 -0.74 -13.38
CA VAL A 261 18.65 -0.60 -12.08
C VAL A 261 17.52 0.42 -12.16
N VAL A 262 17.79 1.63 -12.67
CA VAL A 262 16.83 2.72 -12.73
C VAL A 262 15.74 2.43 -13.77
N GLY A 263 16.14 2.07 -14.99
CA GLY A 263 15.23 1.74 -16.08
C GLY A 263 14.40 0.50 -15.79
N GLY A 264 15.01 -0.55 -15.23
CA GLY A 264 14.28 -1.77 -14.85
C GLY A 264 13.22 -1.49 -13.80
N ARG A 265 13.53 -0.62 -12.82
CA ARG A 265 12.55 -0.17 -11.82
C ARG A 265 11.43 0.68 -12.44
N LEU A 266 11.75 1.54 -13.40
CA LEU A 266 10.75 2.36 -14.08
C LEU A 266 9.85 1.54 -15.01
N LEU A 267 10.36 0.48 -15.63
CA LEU A 267 9.55 -0.50 -16.35
C LEU A 267 8.63 -1.28 -15.40
N GLU A 268 9.13 -1.70 -14.23
CA GLU A 268 8.29 -2.32 -13.18
C GLU A 268 7.15 -1.37 -12.75
N LEU A 269 7.47 -0.08 -12.51
CA LEU A 269 6.51 0.97 -12.16
C LEU A 269 5.47 1.23 -13.26
N ALA A 270 5.89 1.24 -14.52
CA ALA A 270 5.03 1.58 -15.65
C ALA A 270 4.10 0.44 -16.07
N PHE A 271 4.60 -0.80 -16.05
CA PHE A 271 3.90 -1.94 -16.66
C PHE A 271 3.39 -2.95 -15.64
N TYR A 272 4.14 -3.19 -14.56
CA TYR A 272 3.79 -4.22 -13.59
C TYR A 272 2.95 -3.69 -12.42
N GLU A 273 3.34 -2.56 -11.83
CA GLU A 273 2.62 -1.99 -10.69
C GLU A 273 1.12 -1.76 -10.95
N PRO A 274 0.68 -1.25 -12.12
CA PRO A 274 -0.74 -1.19 -12.47
C PRO A 274 -1.48 -2.51 -12.30
N PHE A 275 -0.88 -3.61 -12.75
CA PHE A 275 -1.47 -4.94 -12.61
C PHE A 275 -1.58 -5.38 -11.15
N ALA A 276 -0.51 -5.22 -10.37
CA ALA A 276 -0.49 -5.58 -8.95
C ALA A 276 -1.55 -4.80 -8.16
N LEU A 277 -1.71 -3.52 -8.48
CA LEU A 277 -2.71 -2.64 -7.92
C LEU A 277 -4.12 -3.12 -8.32
N ALA A 278 -4.41 -3.33 -9.61
CA ALA A 278 -5.71 -3.82 -10.07
C ALA A 278 -6.07 -5.16 -9.42
N TYR A 279 -5.12 -6.09 -9.33
CA TYR A 279 -5.33 -7.39 -8.70
C TYR A 279 -5.69 -7.28 -7.22
N THR A 280 -5.07 -6.34 -6.51
CA THR A 280 -5.34 -6.10 -5.10
C THR A 280 -6.66 -5.35 -4.88
N ILE A 281 -6.97 -4.34 -5.69
CA ILE A 281 -8.26 -3.63 -5.67
C ILE A 281 -9.40 -4.62 -5.89
N VAL A 282 -9.34 -5.43 -6.95
CA VAL A 282 -10.39 -6.42 -7.25
C VAL A 282 -10.56 -7.38 -6.07
N THR A 283 -9.45 -7.95 -5.58
CA THR A 283 -9.53 -8.87 -4.42
C THR A 283 -10.15 -8.16 -3.22
N TYR A 284 -9.70 -6.96 -2.89
CA TYR A 284 -10.20 -6.20 -1.76
C TYR A 284 -11.72 -6.00 -1.85
N HIS A 285 -12.23 -5.40 -2.94
CA HIS A 285 -13.65 -5.10 -3.11
C HIS A 285 -14.53 -6.36 -3.13
N ARG A 286 -14.02 -7.45 -3.70
CA ARG A 286 -14.73 -8.74 -3.70
C ARG A 286 -14.79 -9.36 -2.30
N GLU A 287 -13.72 -9.28 -1.53
CA GLU A 287 -13.66 -9.84 -0.17
C GLU A 287 -14.44 -9.02 0.86
N ILE A 288 -14.65 -7.72 0.62
CA ILE A 288 -15.44 -6.85 1.51
C ILE A 288 -16.92 -6.73 1.10
N ALA A 289 -17.31 -7.28 -0.05
CA ALA A 289 -18.67 -7.17 -0.57
C ALA A 289 -19.72 -7.67 0.45
N GLY A 290 -20.71 -6.83 0.74
CA GLY A 290 -21.80 -7.15 1.68
C GLY A 290 -21.41 -7.10 3.17
N LYS A 291 -20.16 -6.78 3.52
CA LYS A 291 -19.73 -6.64 4.91
C LYS A 291 -19.91 -5.22 5.42
N GLN A 292 -20.27 -5.10 6.69
CA GLN A 292 -20.29 -3.83 7.41
C GLN A 292 -19.08 -3.74 8.37
N PRO A 293 -18.53 -2.54 8.59
CA PRO A 293 -17.44 -2.34 9.55
C PRO A 293 -17.83 -2.84 10.96
N ASP A 294 -17.04 -3.74 11.52
CA ASP A 294 -17.27 -4.30 12.85
C ASP A 294 -16.61 -3.44 13.95
N PRO A 295 -17.37 -2.98 14.97
CA PRO A 295 -16.83 -2.22 16.10
C PRO A 295 -15.72 -2.92 16.88
N GLU A 296 -15.69 -4.25 16.92
CA GLU A 296 -14.59 -4.98 17.55
C GLU A 296 -13.26 -4.81 16.80
N TRP A 297 -13.30 -4.87 15.47
CA TRP A 297 -12.11 -4.68 14.65
C TRP A 297 -11.60 -3.26 14.72
N ASP A 298 -12.51 -2.29 14.76
CA ASP A 298 -12.16 -0.89 15.02
C ASP A 298 -11.39 -0.75 16.34
N ARG A 299 -11.90 -1.30 17.45
CA ARG A 299 -11.20 -1.29 18.75
C ARG A 299 -9.84 -1.98 18.70
N LYS A 300 -9.74 -3.14 18.03
CA LYS A 300 -8.47 -3.88 17.86
C LYS A 300 -7.45 -3.05 17.06
N LEU A 301 -7.89 -2.32 16.04
CA LEU A 301 -7.03 -1.44 15.26
C LEU A 301 -6.60 -0.20 16.06
N GLN A 302 -7.49 0.36 16.87
CA GLN A 302 -7.17 1.48 17.76
C GLN A 302 -6.15 1.10 18.83
N SER A 303 -6.18 -0.11 19.37
CA SER A 303 -5.16 -0.56 20.33
C SER A 303 -3.82 -0.82 19.65
N ALA A 304 -3.83 -1.35 18.42
CA ALA A 304 -2.62 -1.75 17.69
C ALA A 304 -1.90 -0.60 16.97
N SER A 305 -2.59 0.48 16.57
CA SER A 305 -2.03 1.50 15.68
C SER A 305 -2.28 2.94 16.11
N GLU A 306 -1.19 3.70 16.28
CA GLU A 306 -1.25 5.16 16.46
C GLU A 306 -1.75 5.87 15.21
N ALA A 307 -1.32 5.43 14.02
CA ALA A 307 -1.77 5.99 12.75
C ALA A 307 -3.29 5.88 12.60
N PHE A 308 -3.90 4.78 13.07
CA PHE A 308 -5.35 4.61 13.04
C PHE A 308 -6.06 5.55 14.03
N ARG A 309 -5.49 5.77 15.22
CA ARG A 309 -6.01 6.76 16.17
C ARG A 309 -5.95 8.18 15.59
N ASN A 310 -4.85 8.53 14.91
CA ASN A 310 -4.69 9.81 14.23
C ASN A 310 -5.69 9.96 13.06
N LEU A 311 -5.96 8.88 12.32
CA LEU A 311 -6.98 8.85 11.28
C LEU A 311 -8.38 9.15 11.83
N ILE A 312 -8.74 8.54 12.97
CA ILE A 312 -10.01 8.81 13.66
C ILE A 312 -10.06 10.27 14.13
N GLY A 313 -8.96 10.82 14.64
CA GLY A 313 -8.84 12.24 14.99
C GLY A 313 -9.20 13.14 13.82
N LYS A 314 -8.57 12.91 12.65
CA LYS A 314 -8.87 13.65 11.41
C LYS A 314 -10.29 13.47 10.92
N ALA A 315 -10.86 12.27 11.05
CA ALA A 315 -12.26 12.02 10.72
C ALA A 315 -13.21 12.84 11.62
N LYS A 316 -12.90 12.99 12.90
CA LYS A 316 -13.68 13.85 13.82
C LYS A 316 -13.55 15.32 13.48
N GLU A 317 -12.35 15.80 13.20
CA GLU A 317 -12.07 17.19 12.80
C GLU A 317 -12.80 17.58 11.50
N ALA A 318 -12.89 16.65 10.55
CA ALA A 318 -13.62 16.85 9.29
C ALA A 318 -15.15 16.77 9.44
N GLY A 319 -15.67 16.47 10.63
CA GLY A 319 -17.10 16.34 10.93
C GLY A 319 -17.65 14.93 10.69
N LEU A 320 -18.29 14.34 11.71
CA LEU A 320 -19.02 13.08 11.60
C LEU A 320 -20.53 13.36 11.52
N LYS A 321 -21.21 12.86 10.49
CA LYS A 321 -22.68 12.86 10.42
C LYS A 321 -23.22 11.78 11.37
N ALA A 322 -24.48 11.91 11.80
CA ALA A 322 -25.09 11.03 12.79
C ALA A 322 -25.17 9.53 12.38
N GLY A 323 -24.96 9.20 11.09
CA GLY A 323 -24.84 7.83 10.58
C GLY A 323 -23.40 7.30 10.42
N ASP A 324 -22.39 8.13 10.69
CA ASP A 324 -20.95 7.83 10.47
C ASP A 324 -20.29 7.16 11.70
N GLN A 325 -21.04 7.02 12.79
CA GLN A 325 -20.57 6.28 13.94
C GLN A 325 -20.78 4.79 13.67
N VAL A 326 -19.69 4.04 13.49
CA VAL A 326 -19.67 2.66 13.98
C VAL A 326 -20.05 2.76 15.45
N SER A 327 -21.31 2.47 15.79
CA SER A 327 -21.82 2.57 17.15
C SER A 327 -20.88 1.80 18.05
N LEU A 328 -20.09 2.51 18.86
CA LEU A 328 -19.27 1.86 19.86
C LEU A 328 -20.26 1.13 20.79
N PRO A 329 -20.16 -0.20 20.95
CA PRO A 329 -20.94 -0.86 21.98
C PRO A 329 -20.62 -0.15 23.29
N ALA A 330 -21.64 0.13 24.09
CA ALA A 330 -21.46 0.69 25.42
C ALA A 330 -20.34 -0.08 26.14
N PRO A 331 -19.42 0.61 26.84
CA PRO A 331 -18.39 -0.07 27.62
C PRO A 331 -19.08 -1.15 28.46
N ALA A 332 -18.54 -2.38 28.43
CA ALA A 332 -19.07 -3.48 29.22
C ALA A 332 -19.29 -2.95 30.64
N PRO A 333 -20.47 -3.15 31.26
CA PRO A 333 -20.70 -2.69 32.62
C PRO A 333 -19.54 -3.19 33.46
N ALA A 334 -18.86 -2.25 34.13
CA ALA A 334 -17.83 -2.59 35.10
C ALA A 334 -18.47 -3.63 36.02
N THR A 335 -17.98 -4.86 35.95
CA THR A 335 -18.40 -5.89 36.89
C THR A 335 -18.12 -5.31 38.26
N ALA A 336 -19.21 -4.97 38.96
CA ALA A 336 -19.14 -4.60 40.37
C ALA A 336 -18.34 -5.70 41.07
N PRO A 337 -17.44 -5.35 42.01
CA PRO A 337 -16.70 -6.35 42.77
C PRO A 337 -17.70 -7.36 43.32
N ALA A 338 -17.45 -8.65 43.04
CA ALA A 338 -18.24 -9.76 43.55
C ALA A 338 -18.43 -9.54 45.06
N GLY A 339 -19.70 -9.64 45.47
CA GLY A 339 -20.15 -9.23 46.79
C GLY A 339 -19.28 -9.76 47.93
N MET A 340 -19.13 -8.91 48.94
CA MET A 340 -18.86 -9.33 50.30
C MET A 340 -19.88 -10.41 50.67
N GLN A 341 -19.42 -11.66 50.70
CA GLN A 341 -20.17 -12.77 51.28
C GLN A 341 -20.23 -12.54 52.79
N GLN A 342 -21.44 -12.30 53.27
CA GLN A 342 -21.77 -12.32 54.70
C GLN A 342 -21.86 -13.80 55.15
N PRO A 343 -21.29 -14.21 56.29
CA PRO A 343 -21.30 -15.62 56.69
C PRO A 343 -22.68 -16.07 57.15
N ALA A 344 -23.03 -17.31 56.82
CA ALA A 344 -24.27 -17.98 57.17
C ALA A 344 -24.38 -18.27 58.68
N ASP A 345 -25.58 -18.05 59.21
CA ASP A 345 -25.98 -18.34 60.59
C ASP A 345 -26.69 -19.72 60.62
N PRO A 346 -26.21 -20.73 61.38
CA PRO A 346 -26.84 -22.04 61.40
C PRO A 346 -27.68 -22.23 62.66
N GLN A 347 -29.00 -22.10 62.57
CA GLN A 347 -29.98 -22.89 63.35
C GLN A 347 -31.42 -22.41 63.11
N LYS A 348 -32.27 -23.27 62.53
CA LYS A 348 -33.41 -23.88 63.24
C LYS A 348 -34.20 -24.81 62.32
N THR A 349 -34.58 -25.92 62.92
CA THR A 349 -35.22 -27.13 62.42
C THR A 349 -36.73 -26.95 62.15
N ASN A 350 -37.24 -27.67 61.13
CA ASN A 350 -38.58 -28.28 60.87
C ASN A 350 -39.72 -28.14 61.92
N PRO A 351 -41.02 -28.34 61.58
CA PRO A 351 -41.58 -29.22 60.52
C PRO A 351 -42.81 -28.65 59.73
N PRO A 352 -43.40 -29.45 58.81
CA PRO A 352 -44.38 -28.99 57.81
C PRO A 352 -45.84 -29.25 58.22
N GLY A 353 -46.77 -28.46 57.67
CA GLY A 353 -48.18 -28.81 57.64
C GLY A 353 -49.11 -27.61 57.55
N GLY A 354 -50.10 -27.69 56.65
CA GLY A 354 -51.30 -26.86 56.73
C GLY A 354 -51.70 -26.21 55.42
N ALA A 355 -52.70 -26.81 54.78
CA ALA A 355 -53.52 -26.21 53.73
C ALA A 355 -54.16 -24.88 54.18
N ASN A 356 -54.51 -24.02 53.22
CA ASN A 356 -55.90 -23.65 52.94
C ASN A 356 -56.00 -22.51 51.91
N TRP A 357 -57.08 -22.63 51.12
CA TRP A 357 -57.67 -21.75 50.10
C TRP A 357 -57.06 -21.81 48.70
#